data_AF-A0A8K0H0H3-F1
#
_entry.id   AF-A0A8K0H0H3-F1
#
_cell.length_a   1.000
_cell.length_b   1.000
_cell.length_c   1.000
_cell.angle_alpha   90.00
_cell.angle_beta   90.00
_cell.angle_gamma   90.00
#
_symmetry.space_group_name_H-M   'P 1'
#
loop_
_entity.id
_entity.type
_entity.pdbx_description
1 polymer ?
#
loop_
_entity_poly.entity_id
_entity_poly.type
_entity_poly.pdbx_seq_one_letter_code
_entity_poly.pdbx_strand_id
1 'polypeptide(L)'
;MIKQILGKIPRKPSKSSHGDSYSNGGVNANSSVNSSNGTNSTNSSKPSSTSSKSSNTGSSVSRLSNGTVAPNSSSLNKSNQAKKSAPVATQVGPFQASTVYEALPSFRDVPSSEKQNLFHKKLNMCCVVFDFSDPTKNLKEKEIKRQTLLELVDYILSVNSKFNEVTMQEITKMVAANLFRTFPSSNHDNKVPEMYDQEEEEPTMEPAWPHLQIVYEFLLRFVASSEIDAKLAKRYVDHSFVLKLLDLFDSEDQRERDYLKTILHRIYGKFMVHRPFIRKSINNIFYRFIFETEKHNGIAELLEILGSIINGFALPLKEEHKLFLVRALIPLHKPKCVSMYHQQLSYCITQFVEKDCKLADTVIRGLLKYWPVTNSSKEVMFLAELEEVLEATQAAEFQRCMVPLFRQIGRCLNSSHFQVSERALFLWNNDHIRNLITQNRQVILPVVFPALERNVHGHWNQAVQSLTMNVRKIFSDADQELFDECSVRFQEDEIKERERQEKQKSTWKRLEDLAASKNAVSNEAVLVSKFGSPVAISGTIKPRATPGS
;
A
#
# COMPACT_ATOMS: atom_id res chain seq x y z
N MET A 1 6.96 17.06 -40.58
CA MET A 1 7.72 15.82 -40.31
C MET A 1 8.03 15.84 -38.82
N ILE A 2 7.47 15.04 -37.91
CA ILE A 2 6.98 13.66 -37.95
C ILE A 2 5.72 13.61 -37.05
N LYS A 3 4.55 13.49 -37.67
CA LYS A 3 3.34 12.90 -37.07
C LYS A 3 3.26 11.53 -37.70
N GLN A 4 3.49 10.46 -36.95
CA GLN A 4 3.00 9.09 -37.23
C GLN A 4 3.56 8.13 -36.17
N ILE A 5 2.76 7.10 -35.88
CA ILE A 5 3.00 5.96 -34.97
C ILE A 5 2.23 6.09 -33.64
N LEU A 6 0.91 6.14 -33.73
CA LEU A 6 0.00 5.46 -32.81
C LEU A 6 -1.25 5.08 -33.62
N GLY A 7 -1.34 3.82 -34.00
CA GLY A 7 -2.49 3.30 -34.73
C GLY A 7 -2.27 1.85 -35.12
N LYS A 8 -2.87 0.94 -34.34
CA LYS A 8 -3.44 -0.35 -34.77
C LYS A 8 -3.72 -1.24 -33.55
N ILE A 9 -4.95 -1.24 -33.05
CA ILE A 9 -5.63 -2.47 -32.60
C ILE A 9 -7.09 -2.39 -33.10
N PRO A 10 -7.62 -3.44 -33.78
CA PRO A 10 -8.86 -3.39 -34.54
C PRO A 10 -10.13 -3.71 -33.72
N ARG A 11 -11.21 -2.98 -34.01
CA ARG A 11 -12.59 -3.30 -33.58
C ARG A 11 -13.11 -4.52 -34.35
N LYS A 12 -13.69 -5.48 -33.64
CA LYS A 12 -14.45 -6.61 -34.22
C LYS A 12 -15.80 -6.14 -34.79
N PRO A 13 -16.30 -6.77 -35.87
CA PRO A 13 -17.47 -6.32 -36.62
C PRO A 13 -18.80 -6.89 -36.09
N SER A 14 -19.83 -6.06 -36.18
CA SER A 14 -21.24 -6.42 -36.10
C SER A 14 -21.77 -6.92 -37.45
N LYS A 15 -22.47 -8.07 -37.43
CA LYS A 15 -23.34 -8.65 -38.48
C LYS A 15 -24.43 -9.42 -37.71
N SER A 16 -25.71 -9.48 -38.07
CA SER A 16 -26.46 -9.24 -39.32
C SER A 16 -27.97 -9.32 -38.95
N SER A 17 -28.87 -8.44 -39.43
CA SER A 17 -29.66 -8.48 -40.68
C SER A 17 -31.09 -9.08 -40.56
N HIS A 18 -32.06 -8.33 -41.13
CA HIS A 18 -33.40 -8.69 -41.63
C HIS A 18 -34.46 -9.13 -40.59
N GLY A 19 -35.67 -8.59 -40.50
CA GLY A 19 -36.50 -7.87 -41.48
C GLY A 19 -37.54 -8.83 -42.05
N ASP A 20 -38.77 -8.81 -41.53
CA ASP A 20 -40.00 -8.99 -42.31
C ASP A 20 -41.27 -8.67 -41.50
N SER A 21 -42.16 -7.98 -42.21
CA SER A 21 -43.50 -7.50 -41.89
C SER A 21 -44.52 -8.64 -41.70
N TYR A 22 -45.59 -8.43 -40.92
CA TYR A 22 -46.99 -8.56 -41.36
C TYR A 22 -47.98 -8.27 -40.20
N SER A 23 -49.07 -7.61 -40.58
CA SER A 23 -50.21 -7.11 -39.81
C SER A 23 -51.32 -8.17 -39.62
N ASN A 24 -52.26 -7.84 -38.72
CA ASN A 24 -53.55 -8.48 -38.37
C ASN A 24 -53.46 -9.71 -37.44
N GLY A 25 -54.20 -9.83 -36.35
CA GLY A 25 -55.45 -9.18 -35.93
C GLY A 25 -56.52 -10.26 -35.75
N GLY A 26 -57.03 -10.45 -34.52
CA GLY A 26 -58.30 -11.15 -34.28
C GLY A 26 -58.37 -12.17 -33.13
N VAL A 27 -58.87 -11.70 -31.98
CA VAL A 27 -59.98 -12.28 -31.18
C VAL A 27 -59.96 -13.80 -30.85
N ASN A 28 -59.83 -14.17 -29.56
CA ASN A 28 -61.00 -14.57 -28.75
C ASN A 28 -60.68 -14.77 -27.26
N ALA A 29 -61.70 -14.52 -26.45
CA ALA A 29 -61.73 -14.50 -25.00
C ALA A 29 -61.76 -15.90 -24.35
N ASN A 30 -61.30 -16.00 -23.10
CA ASN A 30 -62.18 -16.43 -22.01
C ASN A 30 -61.62 -16.10 -20.62
N SER A 31 -62.58 -15.88 -19.73
CA SER A 31 -62.59 -15.17 -18.46
C SER A 31 -62.50 -16.07 -17.23
N SER A 32 -62.09 -15.47 -16.10
CA SER A 32 -62.65 -15.58 -14.73
C SER A 32 -61.56 -15.11 -13.73
N VAL A 33 -61.59 -13.88 -13.21
CA VAL A 33 -62.46 -13.32 -12.14
C VAL A 33 -62.42 -14.14 -10.84
N ASN A 34 -61.66 -13.67 -9.86
CA ASN A 34 -62.27 -13.19 -8.61
C ASN A 34 -61.37 -12.23 -7.84
N SER A 35 -61.91 -11.04 -7.60
CA SER A 35 -61.43 -10.04 -6.64
C SER A 35 -62.18 -10.24 -5.32
N SER A 36 -61.57 -9.91 -4.18
CA SER A 36 -61.99 -8.77 -3.34
C SER A 36 -61.40 -8.82 -1.93
N ASN A 37 -60.96 -7.62 -1.51
CA ASN A 37 -61.05 -6.97 -0.19
C ASN A 37 -60.78 -7.76 1.10
N GLY A 38 -60.12 -7.23 2.13
CA GLY A 38 -59.69 -5.86 2.38
C GLY A 38 -59.43 -5.66 3.89
N THR A 39 -58.52 -4.74 4.19
CA THR A 39 -58.49 -3.82 5.34
C THR A 39 -58.41 -4.32 6.81
N ASN A 40 -57.30 -3.90 7.42
CA ASN A 40 -57.19 -3.05 8.62
C ASN A 40 -57.01 -3.64 10.04
N SER A 41 -55.93 -3.12 10.64
CA SER A 41 -55.79 -2.61 12.03
C SER A 41 -55.61 -3.67 13.13
N THR A 42 -54.90 -3.48 14.25
CA THR A 42 -53.97 -2.48 14.81
C THR A 42 -53.54 -3.03 16.18
N ASN A 43 -52.34 -2.66 16.65
CA ASN A 43 -51.93 -2.44 18.04
C ASN A 43 -51.98 -3.57 19.09
N SER A 44 -50.81 -3.83 19.69
CA SER A 44 -50.46 -3.55 21.11
C SER A 44 -49.19 -4.35 21.48
N SER A 45 -48.03 -3.72 21.69
CA SER A 45 -47.52 -3.14 22.94
C SER A 45 -47.72 -3.98 24.21
N LYS A 46 -46.63 -4.56 24.73
CA LYS A 46 -46.15 -4.30 26.10
C LYS A 46 -44.75 -4.90 26.40
N PRO A 47 -44.04 -4.36 27.41
CA PRO A 47 -42.60 -4.52 27.63
C PRO A 47 -42.29 -5.51 28.76
N SER A 48 -41.02 -5.86 28.92
CA SER A 48 -40.49 -6.40 30.18
C SER A 48 -39.14 -5.78 30.54
N SER A 49 -39.05 -5.41 31.81
CA SER A 49 -37.92 -4.79 32.50
C SER A 49 -37.31 -5.76 33.52
N THR A 50 -36.16 -5.36 34.09
CA THR A 50 -35.51 -5.81 35.35
C THR A 50 -34.76 -7.15 35.31
N SER A 51 -33.61 -7.39 35.98
CA SER A 51 -32.59 -6.59 36.70
C SER A 51 -31.56 -7.56 37.33
N SER A 52 -30.30 -7.12 37.53
CA SER A 52 -29.32 -7.55 38.59
C SER A 52 -28.66 -8.95 38.42
N LYS A 53 -27.41 -9.28 38.80
CA LYS A 53 -26.42 -8.88 39.85
C LYS A 53 -25.06 -9.58 39.48
N SER A 54 -23.88 -8.93 39.47
CA SER A 54 -22.86 -8.70 40.53
C SER A 54 -21.78 -9.79 40.77
N SER A 55 -20.60 -9.32 41.26
CA SER A 55 -19.36 -9.96 41.80
C SER A 55 -18.33 -10.47 40.78
N ASN A 56 -17.07 -9.98 40.65
CA ASN A 56 -16.07 -9.29 41.49
C ASN A 56 -15.27 -10.17 42.48
N THR A 57 -13.94 -10.26 42.27
CA THR A 57 -12.78 -10.41 43.20
C THR A 57 -11.58 -10.94 42.39
N GLY A 58 -10.30 -10.52 42.49
CA GLY A 58 -9.58 -9.58 43.36
C GLY A 58 -8.08 -9.98 43.48
N SER A 59 -7.24 -9.05 43.95
CA SER A 59 -5.80 -9.14 44.37
C SER A 59 -4.74 -9.17 43.25
N SER A 60 -3.75 -8.27 43.08
CA SER A 60 -2.85 -7.46 43.96
C SER A 60 -1.78 -8.28 44.68
N VAL A 61 -0.48 -8.05 44.39
CA VAL A 61 0.63 -7.75 45.34
C VAL A 61 1.91 -7.39 44.55
N SER A 62 2.55 -6.29 44.95
CA SER A 62 3.90 -5.82 44.62
C SER A 62 4.90 -6.27 45.70
N ARG A 63 6.21 -6.40 45.37
CA ARG A 63 7.32 -6.07 46.30
C ARG A 63 8.70 -6.08 45.63
N LEU A 64 9.50 -5.11 46.09
CA LEU A 64 10.91 -4.80 45.80
C LEU A 64 11.91 -5.72 46.53
N SER A 65 13.17 -5.75 46.07
CA SER A 65 14.42 -5.39 46.81
C SER A 65 15.68 -5.90 46.05
N ASN A 66 16.63 -5.02 45.71
CA ASN A 66 17.97 -4.81 46.35
C ASN A 66 18.80 -6.11 46.48
N GLY A 67 20.06 -6.23 46.09
CA GLY A 67 21.16 -5.27 45.86
C GLY A 67 22.46 -5.91 46.37
N THR A 68 23.63 -5.32 46.04
CA THR A 68 24.99 -5.57 46.59
C THR A 68 25.79 -6.77 46.08
N VAL A 69 27.13 -6.79 45.98
CA VAL A 69 28.25 -5.87 45.62
C VAL A 69 29.54 -6.64 45.95
N ALA A 70 30.40 -6.87 44.95
CA ALA A 70 31.88 -6.99 44.96
C ALA A 70 32.58 -8.02 45.92
N PRO A 71 33.93 -8.12 46.02
CA PRO A 71 35.03 -7.66 45.13
C PRO A 71 36.18 -8.69 44.89
N ASN A 72 37.09 -8.32 43.97
CA ASN A 72 38.56 -8.50 43.94
C ASN A 72 39.24 -9.85 44.27
N SER A 73 40.13 -10.29 43.36
CA SER A 73 41.58 -10.18 43.60
C SER A 73 42.43 -10.51 42.36
N SER A 74 43.52 -9.76 42.28
CA SER A 74 44.60 -9.69 41.29
C SER A 74 45.58 -10.87 41.30
N SER A 75 46.18 -11.21 40.16
CA SER A 75 47.65 -11.28 40.06
C SER A 75 48.14 -11.25 38.61
N LEU A 76 49.32 -10.65 38.45
CA LEU A 76 50.06 -10.42 37.21
C LEU A 76 50.72 -11.71 36.69
N ASN A 77 50.89 -11.84 35.36
CA ASN A 77 52.25 -11.97 34.80
C ASN A 77 52.30 -11.84 33.26
N LYS A 78 53.39 -11.21 32.81
CA LYS A 78 53.78 -10.90 31.44
C LYS A 78 54.13 -12.16 30.62
N SER A 79 53.81 -12.12 29.33
CA SER A 79 54.77 -12.05 28.19
C SER A 79 54.42 -12.94 27.00
N ASN A 80 54.41 -12.26 25.84
CA ASN A 80 54.87 -12.65 24.52
C ASN A 80 54.10 -13.67 23.63
N GLN A 81 53.89 -13.16 22.41
CA GLN A 81 53.78 -13.80 21.09
C GLN A 81 52.39 -14.16 20.54
N ALA A 82 51.99 -13.29 19.61
CA ALA A 82 51.47 -13.60 18.27
C ALA A 82 50.43 -14.71 18.16
N LYS A 83 49.15 -14.33 17.96
CA LYS A 83 48.19 -15.19 17.25
C LYS A 83 47.18 -14.39 16.44
N LYS A 84 47.12 -14.83 15.19
CA LYS A 84 46.23 -14.49 14.08
C LYS A 84 44.78 -14.25 14.50
N SER A 85 44.19 -13.23 13.89
CA SER A 85 42.76 -12.99 13.75
C SER A 85 42.02 -14.26 13.28
N ALA A 86 41.11 -14.74 14.12
CA ALA A 86 40.11 -15.74 13.74
C ALA A 86 38.92 -15.02 13.08
N PRO A 87 38.42 -15.47 11.92
CA PRO A 87 37.13 -15.02 11.42
C PRO A 87 35.99 -15.79 12.09
N VAL A 88 34.89 -15.06 12.23
CA VAL A 88 33.58 -15.46 12.74
C VAL A 88 33.05 -16.68 11.97
N ALA A 89 32.62 -17.69 12.71
CA ALA A 89 32.07 -18.93 12.17
C ALA A 89 30.66 -18.69 11.59
N THR A 90 30.58 -18.68 10.27
CA THR A 90 29.34 -18.97 9.53
C THR A 90 29.00 -20.43 9.77
N GLN A 91 27.85 -20.72 10.38
CA GLN A 91 27.38 -22.09 10.55
C GLN A 91 26.99 -22.68 9.18
N VAL A 92 27.94 -23.37 8.56
CA VAL A 92 27.71 -24.30 7.45
C VAL A 92 27.54 -25.69 8.09
N GLY A 93 26.32 -26.21 8.09
CA GLY A 93 26.04 -27.61 8.41
C GLY A 93 26.69 -28.56 7.41
N PRO A 94 26.97 -29.82 7.78
CA PRO A 94 28.11 -30.57 7.27
C PRO A 94 27.95 -30.99 5.80
N PHE A 95 28.99 -30.68 5.02
CA PHE A 95 29.31 -31.34 3.76
C PHE A 95 29.40 -32.85 3.98
N GLN A 96 28.48 -33.61 3.37
CA GLN A 96 28.75 -35.00 3.05
C GLN A 96 29.56 -35.05 1.76
N ALA A 97 30.80 -35.51 1.87
CA ALA A 97 31.67 -35.75 0.74
C ALA A 97 31.15 -36.89 -0.14
N SER A 98 31.04 -36.61 -1.44
CA SER A 98 31.14 -37.55 -2.56
C SER A 98 30.19 -38.75 -2.58
N THR A 99 28.89 -38.51 -2.74
CA THR A 99 28.07 -39.33 -3.65
C THR A 99 28.15 -38.69 -5.03
N VAL A 100 28.62 -39.42 -6.04
CA VAL A 100 28.56 -38.96 -7.44
C VAL A 100 27.13 -38.51 -7.73
N TYR A 101 26.94 -37.25 -8.12
CA TYR A 101 25.62 -36.71 -8.47
C TYR A 101 25.25 -37.25 -9.85
N GLU A 102 24.77 -38.50 -9.87
CA GLU A 102 24.50 -39.26 -11.09
C GLU A 102 23.04 -39.10 -11.53
N ALA A 103 22.82 -39.11 -12.84
CA ALA A 103 21.49 -38.99 -13.41
C ALA A 103 20.64 -40.22 -13.09
N LEU A 104 19.47 -40.00 -12.47
CA LEU A 104 18.49 -41.05 -12.22
C LEU A 104 17.68 -41.38 -13.49
N PRO A 105 17.17 -42.63 -13.64
CA PRO A 105 16.37 -43.04 -14.80
C PRO A 105 15.16 -42.13 -15.08
N SER A 106 14.72 -42.07 -16.34
CA SER A 106 13.53 -41.30 -16.73
C SER A 106 12.25 -41.96 -16.23
N PHE A 107 11.21 -41.16 -15.94
CA PHE A 107 9.88 -41.69 -15.60
C PHE A 107 9.22 -42.49 -16.73
N ARG A 108 9.71 -42.36 -17.98
CA ARG A 108 9.21 -43.12 -19.14
C ARG A 108 9.72 -44.55 -19.17
N ASP A 109 10.89 -44.79 -18.60
CA ASP A 109 11.62 -46.06 -18.70
C ASP A 109 11.31 -47.02 -17.54
N VAL A 110 10.44 -46.59 -16.61
CA VAL A 110 10.19 -47.28 -15.34
C VAL A 110 8.69 -47.64 -15.19
N PRO A 111 8.36 -48.86 -14.72
CA PRO A 111 6.97 -49.29 -14.49
C PRO A 111 6.22 -48.38 -13.52
N SER A 112 4.90 -48.27 -13.69
CA SER A 112 4.04 -47.40 -12.86
C SER A 112 4.14 -47.66 -11.35
N SER A 113 4.42 -48.89 -10.94
CA SER A 113 4.62 -49.30 -9.53
C SER A 113 5.85 -48.65 -8.88
N GLU A 114 6.91 -48.42 -9.66
CA GLU A 114 8.18 -47.87 -9.17
C GLU A 114 8.26 -46.35 -9.29
N LYS A 115 7.37 -45.73 -10.06
CA LYS A 115 7.37 -44.28 -10.31
C LYS A 115 7.27 -43.45 -9.03
N GLN A 116 6.51 -43.89 -8.02
CA GLN A 116 6.42 -43.15 -6.74
C GLN A 116 7.75 -43.16 -5.97
N ASN A 117 8.42 -44.32 -5.88
CA ASN A 117 9.71 -44.42 -5.21
C ASN A 117 10.79 -43.62 -5.96
N LEU A 118 10.77 -43.66 -7.30
CA LEU A 118 11.65 -42.86 -8.13
C LEU A 118 11.39 -41.35 -7.95
N PHE A 119 10.13 -40.95 -7.80
CA PHE A 119 9.75 -39.57 -7.51
C PHE A 119 10.37 -39.08 -6.20
N HIS A 120 10.29 -39.86 -5.11
CA HIS A 120 10.93 -39.52 -3.84
C HIS A 120 12.46 -39.44 -3.93
N LYS A 121 13.09 -40.34 -4.70
CA LYS A 121 14.55 -40.29 -4.94
C LYS A 121 14.94 -39.01 -5.70
N LYS A 122 14.22 -38.67 -6.78
CA LYS A 122 14.46 -37.44 -7.55
C LYS A 122 14.23 -36.17 -6.72
N LEU A 123 13.19 -36.13 -5.87
CA LEU A 123 12.96 -35.01 -4.94
C LEU A 123 14.12 -34.80 -3.95
N ASN A 124 14.61 -35.89 -3.34
CA ASN A 124 15.76 -35.81 -2.43
C ASN A 124 17.03 -35.35 -3.16
N MET A 125 17.27 -35.83 -4.39
CA MET A 125 18.38 -35.38 -5.20
C MET A 125 18.31 -33.87 -5.48
N CYS A 126 17.12 -33.35 -5.79
CA CYS A 126 16.90 -31.92 -6.02
C CYS A 126 17.00 -31.05 -4.75
N CYS A 127 17.11 -31.61 -3.55
CA CYS A 127 17.37 -30.85 -2.32
C CYS A 127 18.80 -30.29 -2.26
N VAL A 128 19.74 -30.83 -3.03
CA VAL A 128 21.13 -30.34 -3.08
C VAL A 128 21.16 -29.00 -3.80
N VAL A 129 21.55 -27.93 -3.10
CA VAL A 129 21.69 -26.57 -3.67
C VAL A 129 23.10 -26.37 -4.21
N PHE A 130 23.20 -25.91 -5.45
CA PHE A 130 24.48 -25.59 -6.08
C PHE A 130 24.74 -24.08 -6.01
N ASP A 131 26.01 -23.70 -5.86
CA ASP A 131 26.44 -22.32 -5.93
C ASP A 131 26.51 -21.85 -7.40
N PHE A 132 25.84 -20.74 -7.70
CA PHE A 132 25.79 -20.11 -9.03
C PHE A 132 26.62 -18.81 -9.10
N SER A 133 27.26 -18.38 -8.01
CA SER A 133 28.20 -17.26 -8.04
C SER A 133 29.41 -17.53 -8.94
N ASP A 134 29.79 -18.81 -9.10
CA ASP A 134 30.75 -19.27 -10.09
C ASP A 134 30.05 -20.16 -11.14
N PRO A 135 29.78 -19.63 -12.36
CA PRO A 135 29.10 -20.37 -13.41
C PRO A 135 29.85 -21.63 -13.87
N THR A 136 31.17 -21.67 -13.69
CA THR A 136 32.03 -22.73 -14.26
C THR A 136 32.10 -24.00 -13.40
N LYS A 137 31.72 -23.91 -12.13
CA LYS A 137 31.72 -25.05 -11.20
C LYS A 137 30.46 -25.90 -11.35
N ASN A 138 30.64 -27.22 -11.25
CA ASN A 138 29.58 -28.22 -11.22
C ASN A 138 28.62 -28.16 -12.43
N LEU A 139 29.12 -27.85 -13.63
CA LEU A 139 28.29 -27.69 -14.83
C LEU A 139 27.44 -28.92 -15.13
N LYS A 140 28.04 -30.11 -15.03
CA LYS A 140 27.37 -31.38 -15.31
C LYS A 140 26.27 -31.65 -14.29
N GLU A 141 26.57 -31.48 -13.01
CA GLU A 141 25.64 -31.72 -11.90
C GLU A 141 24.49 -30.72 -11.90
N LYS A 142 24.78 -29.44 -12.21
CA LYS A 142 23.77 -28.38 -12.41
C LYS A 142 22.81 -28.75 -13.54
N GLU A 143 23.32 -29.27 -14.67
CA GLU A 143 22.47 -29.69 -15.78
C GLU A 143 21.63 -30.93 -15.46
N ILE A 144 22.22 -31.92 -14.77
CA ILE A 144 21.48 -33.11 -14.28
C ILE A 144 20.34 -32.68 -13.34
N LYS A 145 20.59 -31.75 -12.42
CA LYS A 145 19.54 -31.22 -11.54
C LYS A 145 18.46 -30.50 -12.33
N ARG A 146 18.84 -29.66 -13.30
CA ARG A 146 17.91 -28.91 -14.15
C ARG A 146 16.97 -29.86 -14.90
N GLN A 147 17.51 -30.88 -15.56
CA GLN A 147 16.72 -31.87 -16.29
C GLN A 147 15.81 -32.68 -15.35
N THR A 148 16.30 -33.05 -14.17
CA THR A 148 15.49 -33.76 -13.17
C THR A 148 14.34 -32.92 -12.65
N LEU A 149 14.55 -31.62 -12.41
CA LEU A 149 13.48 -30.70 -12.00
C LEU A 149 12.40 -30.57 -13.09
N LEU A 150 12.78 -30.51 -14.37
CA LEU A 150 11.80 -30.51 -15.47
C LEU A 150 10.97 -31.79 -15.50
N GLU A 151 11.60 -32.95 -15.35
CA GLU A 151 10.89 -34.22 -15.27
C GLU A 151 9.93 -34.29 -14.07
N LEU A 152 10.30 -33.70 -12.93
CA LEU A 152 9.44 -33.61 -11.76
C LEU A 152 8.20 -32.74 -12.02
N VAL A 153 8.34 -31.63 -12.75
CA VAL A 153 7.22 -30.78 -13.18
C VAL A 153 6.28 -31.57 -14.08
N ASP A 154 6.81 -32.22 -15.11
CA ASP A 154 6.03 -33.03 -16.04
C ASP A 154 5.32 -34.18 -15.31
N TYR A 155 5.99 -34.81 -14.34
CA TYR A 155 5.41 -35.86 -13.54
C TYR A 155 4.20 -35.36 -12.73
N ILE A 156 4.31 -34.24 -12.01
CA ILE A 156 3.18 -33.68 -11.25
C ILE A 156 1.96 -33.39 -12.14
N LEU A 157 2.17 -32.99 -13.39
CA LEU A 157 1.09 -32.73 -14.33
C LEU A 157 0.42 -34.01 -14.85
N SER A 158 1.18 -35.11 -14.91
CA SER A 158 0.68 -36.41 -15.38
C SER A 158 0.00 -37.25 -14.30
N VAL A 159 0.26 -36.95 -13.02
CA VAL A 159 -0.26 -37.71 -11.89
C VAL A 159 -1.73 -37.38 -11.66
N ASN A 160 -2.58 -38.39 -11.82
CA ASN A 160 -4.03 -38.32 -11.54
C ASN A 160 -4.40 -39.00 -10.21
N SER A 161 -3.43 -39.27 -9.34
CA SER A 161 -3.65 -39.89 -8.04
C SER A 161 -3.35 -38.92 -6.91
N LYS A 162 -4.07 -39.06 -5.79
CA LYS A 162 -3.88 -38.22 -4.61
C LYS A 162 -2.48 -38.40 -4.04
N PHE A 163 -1.84 -37.29 -3.68
CA PHE A 163 -0.55 -37.31 -3.00
C PHE A 163 -0.71 -37.87 -1.57
N ASN A 164 0.12 -38.85 -1.23
CA ASN A 164 0.18 -39.40 0.13
C ASN A 164 1.02 -38.50 1.07
N GLU A 165 0.99 -38.81 2.36
CA GLU A 165 1.65 -38.02 3.41
C GLU A 165 3.17 -37.90 3.21
N VAL A 166 3.83 -39.01 2.87
CA VAL A 166 5.28 -39.04 2.58
C VAL A 166 5.62 -38.15 1.39
N THR A 167 4.83 -38.20 0.32
CA THR A 167 5.05 -37.37 -0.87
C THR A 167 4.92 -35.88 -0.56
N MET A 168 3.94 -35.52 0.27
CA MET A 168 3.72 -34.14 0.71
C MET A 168 4.95 -33.60 1.48
N GLN A 169 5.52 -34.42 2.36
CA GLN A 169 6.70 -34.09 3.13
C GLN A 169 7.93 -33.87 2.24
N GLU A 170 8.20 -34.80 1.31
CA GLU A 170 9.36 -34.72 0.42
C GLU A 170 9.25 -33.53 -0.55
N ILE A 171 8.06 -33.24 -1.07
CA ILE A 171 7.80 -32.04 -1.88
C ILE A 171 8.11 -30.78 -1.09
N THR A 172 7.54 -30.65 0.11
CA THR A 172 7.69 -29.45 0.94
C THR A 172 9.15 -29.24 1.34
N LYS A 173 9.87 -30.33 1.65
CA LYS A 173 11.30 -30.33 1.96
C LYS A 173 12.14 -29.85 0.76
N MET A 174 11.89 -30.37 -0.43
CA MET A 174 12.61 -29.96 -1.65
C MET A 174 12.37 -28.48 -1.97
N VAL A 175 11.13 -28.02 -1.88
CA VAL A 175 10.77 -26.61 -2.06
C VAL A 175 11.47 -25.73 -1.02
N ALA A 176 11.39 -26.10 0.26
CA ALA A 176 11.98 -25.32 1.34
C ALA A 176 13.51 -25.22 1.23
N ALA A 177 14.18 -26.31 0.84
CA ALA A 177 15.64 -26.34 0.68
C ALA A 177 16.15 -25.43 -0.45
N ASN A 178 15.35 -25.24 -1.51
CA ASN A 178 15.74 -24.43 -2.67
C ASN A 178 15.29 -22.97 -2.57
N LEU A 179 14.08 -22.71 -2.07
CA LEU A 179 13.50 -21.35 -2.12
C LEU A 179 13.80 -20.53 -0.87
N PHE A 180 13.67 -21.11 0.33
CA PHE A 180 13.68 -20.34 1.57
C PHE A 180 15.10 -19.94 1.98
N ARG A 181 15.43 -18.70 1.65
CA ARG A 181 16.70 -18.03 1.95
C ARG A 181 16.44 -16.67 2.58
N THR A 182 17.41 -16.18 3.35
CA THR A 182 17.39 -14.82 3.89
C THR A 182 18.12 -13.90 2.94
N PHE A 183 17.47 -12.83 2.49
CA PHE A 183 18.17 -11.76 1.78
C PHE A 183 19.10 -11.01 2.74
N PRO A 184 20.26 -10.50 2.25
CA PRO A 184 21.09 -9.63 3.06
C PRO A 184 20.25 -8.48 3.59
N SER A 185 20.20 -8.29 4.91
CA SER A 185 19.52 -7.14 5.48
C SER A 185 20.16 -5.87 4.92
N SER A 186 19.36 -5.00 4.28
CA SER A 186 19.77 -3.69 3.78
C SER A 186 20.25 -2.71 4.86
N ASN A 187 20.52 -3.20 6.09
CA ASN A 187 21.15 -2.47 7.18
C ASN A 187 22.63 -2.09 6.90
N HIS A 188 23.09 -2.15 5.65
CA HIS A 188 24.39 -1.64 5.27
C HIS A 188 24.32 -0.14 5.01
N ASP A 189 24.86 0.58 5.99
CA ASP A 189 25.35 1.95 5.97
C ASP A 189 24.33 3.09 5.99
N ASN A 190 24.17 3.64 7.20
CA ASN A 190 23.89 5.04 7.50
C ASN A 190 24.88 6.01 6.79
N LYS A 191 24.90 6.01 5.45
CA LYS A 191 25.61 7.01 4.65
C LYS A 191 24.66 7.55 3.58
N VAL A 192 24.05 8.68 3.94
CA VAL A 192 23.37 9.67 3.09
C VAL A 192 22.01 9.24 2.50
N PRO A 193 20.89 9.51 3.20
CA PRO A 193 19.54 9.26 2.69
C PRO A 193 19.01 10.31 1.67
N GLU A 194 19.84 11.21 1.13
CA GLU A 194 19.32 12.46 0.52
C GLU A 194 19.38 12.58 -1.00
N MET A 195 20.02 11.68 -1.77
CA MET A 195 20.14 11.89 -3.22
C MET A 195 20.05 10.66 -4.12
N TYR A 196 19.78 9.46 -3.61
CA TYR A 196 19.62 8.28 -4.46
C TYR A 196 18.16 8.07 -4.81
N ASP A 197 17.82 8.29 -6.08
CA ASP A 197 16.50 7.95 -6.62
C ASP A 197 16.42 6.42 -6.72
N GLN A 198 15.55 5.82 -5.92
CA GLN A 198 15.41 4.36 -5.85
C GLN A 198 14.91 3.76 -7.18
N GLU A 199 14.38 4.60 -8.07
CA GLU A 199 13.96 4.25 -9.43
C GLU A 199 15.15 3.93 -10.37
N GLU A 200 16.38 4.37 -10.05
CA GLU A 200 17.57 4.16 -10.89
C GLU A 200 18.43 2.96 -10.46
N GLU A 201 18.08 2.23 -9.40
CA GLU A 201 18.83 1.06 -8.93
C GLU A 201 18.60 -0.13 -9.89
N GLU A 202 19.66 -0.53 -10.62
CA GLU A 202 19.59 -1.64 -11.58
C GLU A 202 19.23 -2.95 -10.85
N PRO A 203 18.15 -3.66 -11.23
CA PRO A 203 17.70 -4.83 -10.48
C PRO A 203 18.74 -5.95 -10.47
N THR A 204 19.15 -6.40 -9.28
CA THR A 204 20.05 -7.55 -9.18
C THR A 204 19.34 -8.83 -9.63
N MET A 205 19.87 -9.45 -10.67
CA MET A 205 19.35 -10.71 -11.21
C MET A 205 19.85 -11.89 -10.37
N GLU A 206 18.96 -12.80 -10.00
CA GLU A 206 19.32 -13.99 -9.20
C GLU A 206 20.13 -15.00 -10.04
N PRO A 207 21.41 -15.28 -9.70
CA PRO A 207 22.25 -16.19 -10.49
C PRO A 207 21.72 -17.64 -10.54
N ALA A 208 21.05 -18.09 -9.49
CA ALA A 208 20.47 -19.44 -9.42
C ALA A 208 19.12 -19.58 -10.16
N TRP A 209 18.69 -18.54 -10.89
CA TRP A 209 17.41 -18.51 -11.59
C TRP A 209 17.11 -19.74 -12.47
N PRO A 210 18.05 -20.33 -13.23
CA PRO A 210 17.77 -21.52 -14.05
C PRO A 210 17.24 -22.72 -13.27
N HIS A 211 17.59 -22.85 -11.98
CA HIS A 211 17.01 -23.87 -11.09
C HIS A 211 15.77 -23.33 -10.38
N LEU A 212 15.84 -22.12 -9.83
CA LEU A 212 14.76 -21.53 -9.04
C LEU A 212 13.47 -21.37 -9.85
N GLN A 213 13.55 -20.95 -11.11
CA GLN A 213 12.40 -20.84 -12.00
C GLN A 213 11.62 -22.16 -12.06
N ILE A 214 12.32 -23.30 -12.19
CA ILE A 214 11.69 -24.62 -12.30
C ILE A 214 11.11 -25.04 -10.94
N VAL A 215 11.77 -24.72 -9.83
CA VAL A 215 11.24 -24.98 -8.48
C VAL A 215 9.98 -24.16 -8.21
N TYR A 216 9.93 -22.90 -8.65
CA TYR A 216 8.73 -22.06 -8.57
C TYR A 216 7.60 -22.59 -9.45
N GLU A 217 7.90 -22.98 -10.70
CA GLU A 217 6.92 -23.63 -11.58
C GLU A 217 6.37 -24.90 -10.95
N PHE A 218 7.25 -25.74 -10.40
CA PHE A 218 6.87 -26.96 -9.68
C PHE A 218 5.95 -26.67 -8.50
N LEU A 219 6.30 -25.68 -7.65
CA LEU A 219 5.47 -25.27 -6.52
C LEU A 219 4.11 -24.73 -6.98
N LEU A 220 4.07 -23.95 -8.06
CA LEU A 220 2.85 -23.42 -8.64
C LEU A 220 1.93 -24.55 -9.14
N ARG A 221 2.47 -25.49 -9.93
CA ARG A 221 1.70 -26.66 -10.43
C ARG A 221 1.21 -27.53 -9.29
N PHE A 222 2.06 -27.75 -8.29
CA PHE A 222 1.68 -28.47 -7.08
C PHE A 222 0.50 -27.77 -6.39
N VAL A 223 0.63 -26.51 -5.97
CA VAL A 223 -0.46 -25.79 -5.27
C VAL A 223 -1.74 -25.71 -6.11
N ALA A 224 -1.64 -25.59 -7.43
CA ALA A 224 -2.77 -25.54 -8.35
C ALA A 224 -3.45 -26.91 -8.59
N SER A 225 -2.76 -28.04 -8.36
CA SER A 225 -3.26 -29.39 -8.68
C SER A 225 -4.54 -29.76 -7.93
N SER A 226 -5.54 -30.31 -8.63
CA SER A 226 -6.78 -30.83 -8.05
C SER A 226 -6.57 -32.01 -7.10
N GLU A 227 -5.45 -32.74 -7.27
CA GLU A 227 -5.18 -33.98 -6.56
C GLU A 227 -4.65 -33.78 -5.13
N ILE A 228 -4.45 -32.52 -4.72
CA ILE A 228 -4.09 -32.18 -3.34
C ILE A 228 -5.33 -32.20 -2.45
N ASP A 229 -5.35 -33.11 -1.48
CA ASP A 229 -6.28 -33.03 -0.36
C ASP A 229 -5.91 -31.84 0.55
N ALA A 230 -6.76 -30.82 0.57
CA ALA A 230 -6.57 -29.62 1.40
C ALA A 230 -6.48 -29.94 2.90
N LYS A 231 -7.11 -31.01 3.38
CA LYS A 231 -7.03 -31.43 4.79
C LYS A 231 -5.65 -31.98 5.15
N LEU A 232 -5.00 -32.65 4.20
CA LEU A 232 -3.64 -33.18 4.36
C LEU A 232 -2.62 -32.06 4.18
N ALA A 233 -2.73 -31.28 3.09
CA ALA A 233 -1.74 -30.28 2.71
C ALA A 233 -1.59 -29.14 3.71
N LYS A 234 -2.65 -28.75 4.45
CA LYS A 234 -2.55 -27.72 5.50
C LYS A 234 -1.58 -28.09 6.65
N ARG A 235 -1.21 -29.37 6.79
CA ARG A 235 -0.20 -29.81 7.78
C ARG A 235 1.22 -29.49 7.36
N TYR A 236 1.45 -29.26 6.07
CA TYR A 236 2.77 -29.05 5.48
C TYR A 236 2.94 -27.63 4.94
N VAL A 237 1.89 -27.09 4.32
CA VAL A 237 1.78 -25.66 4.01
C VAL A 237 1.25 -24.95 5.26
N ASP A 238 2.05 -24.92 6.31
CA ASP A 238 1.67 -24.34 7.59
C ASP A 238 1.96 -22.82 7.65
N HIS A 239 1.74 -22.22 8.82
CA HIS A 239 2.04 -20.80 9.02
C HIS A 239 3.54 -20.47 8.85
N SER A 240 4.44 -21.40 9.21
CA SER A 240 5.87 -21.18 9.02
C SER A 240 6.25 -21.17 7.54
N PHE A 241 5.66 -22.06 6.74
CA PHE A 241 5.85 -22.10 5.29
C PHE A 241 5.38 -20.79 4.65
N VAL A 242 4.18 -20.33 5.03
CA VAL A 242 3.61 -19.07 4.51
C VAL A 242 4.44 -17.85 4.90
N LEU A 243 4.97 -17.79 6.12
CA LEU A 243 5.87 -16.69 6.52
C LEU A 243 7.14 -16.67 5.69
N LYS A 244 7.82 -17.81 5.56
CA LYS A 244 9.04 -17.90 4.75
C LYS A 244 8.78 -17.58 3.29
N LEU A 245 7.61 -17.93 2.76
CA LEU A 245 7.20 -17.55 1.40
C LEU A 245 6.97 -16.04 1.28
N LEU A 246 6.38 -15.41 2.31
CA LEU A 246 6.19 -13.96 2.36
C LEU A 246 7.51 -13.19 2.46
N ASP A 247 8.48 -13.71 3.22
CA ASP A 247 9.81 -13.10 3.32
C ASP A 247 10.52 -13.03 1.96
N LEU A 248 10.20 -13.94 1.04
CA LEU A 248 10.77 -13.95 -0.32
C LEU A 248 10.27 -12.79 -1.20
N PHE A 249 9.17 -12.10 -0.84
CA PHE A 249 8.69 -10.94 -1.59
C PHE A 249 9.67 -9.75 -1.55
N ASP A 250 10.64 -9.76 -0.65
CA ASP A 250 11.69 -8.74 -0.62
C ASP A 250 12.82 -8.99 -1.64
N SER A 251 12.68 -10.00 -2.51
CA SER A 251 13.61 -10.25 -3.63
C SER A 251 13.70 -9.02 -4.54
N GLU A 252 14.90 -8.69 -5.01
CA GLU A 252 15.14 -7.64 -6.02
C GLU A 252 14.74 -8.09 -7.43
N ASP A 253 14.69 -9.40 -7.69
CA ASP A 253 14.33 -9.96 -9.00
C ASP A 253 12.81 -9.99 -9.22
N GLN A 254 12.33 -9.16 -10.16
CA GLN A 254 10.90 -9.08 -10.51
C GLN A 254 10.30 -10.42 -10.90
N ARG A 255 11.07 -11.30 -11.57
CA ARG A 255 10.58 -12.60 -12.03
C ARG A 255 10.21 -13.50 -10.86
N GLU A 256 11.01 -13.44 -9.79
CA GLU A 256 10.74 -14.17 -8.56
C GLU A 256 9.47 -13.66 -7.89
N ARG A 257 9.33 -12.33 -7.78
CA ARG A 257 8.14 -11.69 -7.19
C ARG A 257 6.85 -12.06 -7.95
N ASP A 258 6.89 -12.16 -9.28
CA ASP A 258 5.72 -12.57 -10.07
C ASP A 258 5.28 -14.02 -9.83
N TYR A 259 6.23 -14.94 -9.66
CA TYR A 259 5.92 -16.31 -9.25
C TYR A 259 5.32 -16.36 -7.84
N LEU A 260 5.96 -15.67 -6.89
CA LEU A 260 5.51 -15.58 -5.51
C LEU A 260 4.09 -15.01 -5.42
N LYS A 261 3.80 -13.95 -6.18
CA LYS A 261 2.47 -13.35 -6.33
C LYS A 261 1.42 -14.38 -6.70
N THR A 262 1.70 -15.13 -7.77
CA THR A 262 0.78 -16.12 -8.31
C THR A 262 0.59 -17.29 -7.32
N ILE A 263 1.67 -17.79 -6.73
CA ILE A 263 1.64 -18.90 -5.77
C ILE A 263 0.87 -18.51 -4.51
N LEU A 264 1.18 -17.35 -3.92
CA LEU A 264 0.52 -16.88 -2.70
C LEU A 264 -0.99 -16.65 -2.93
N HIS A 265 -1.37 -16.10 -4.08
CA HIS A 265 -2.77 -15.96 -4.45
C HIS A 265 -3.49 -17.33 -4.54
N ARG A 266 -2.85 -18.34 -5.14
CA ARG A 266 -3.42 -19.71 -5.19
C ARG A 266 -3.52 -20.34 -3.80
N ILE A 267 -2.51 -20.16 -2.94
CA ILE A 267 -2.55 -20.62 -1.54
C ILE A 267 -3.72 -19.96 -0.80
N TYR A 268 -3.90 -18.64 -0.94
CA TYR A 268 -4.99 -17.90 -0.30
C TYR A 268 -6.38 -18.38 -0.76
N GLY A 269 -6.53 -18.62 -2.07
CA GLY A 269 -7.77 -19.12 -2.65
C GLY A 269 -8.12 -20.53 -2.14
N LYS A 270 -7.17 -21.45 -2.23
CA LYS A 270 -7.37 -22.89 -1.95
C LYS A 270 -7.43 -23.22 -0.46
N PHE A 271 -6.56 -22.63 0.36
CA PHE A 271 -6.45 -22.93 1.78
C PHE A 271 -7.12 -21.86 2.64
N MET A 272 -8.45 -21.95 2.77
CA MET A 272 -9.24 -20.95 3.50
C MET A 272 -8.77 -20.72 4.95
N VAL A 273 -8.21 -21.76 5.60
CA VAL A 273 -7.70 -21.69 6.98
C VAL A 273 -6.55 -20.69 7.15
N HIS A 274 -5.74 -20.46 6.12
CA HIS A 274 -4.59 -19.54 6.20
C HIS A 274 -4.96 -18.09 5.87
N ARG A 275 -6.18 -17.81 5.37
CA ARG A 275 -6.58 -16.46 4.96
C ARG A 275 -6.44 -15.40 6.07
N PRO A 276 -6.86 -15.64 7.33
CA PRO A 276 -6.64 -14.67 8.39
C PRO A 276 -5.16 -14.43 8.69
N PHE A 277 -4.35 -15.50 8.65
CA PHE A 277 -2.93 -15.44 8.89
C PHE A 277 -2.19 -14.66 7.80
N ILE A 278 -2.44 -14.98 6.52
CA ILE A 278 -1.86 -14.27 5.37
C ILE A 278 -2.17 -12.77 5.44
N ARG A 279 -3.44 -12.39 5.66
CA ARG A 279 -3.82 -10.96 5.80
C ARG A 279 -3.07 -10.29 6.95
N LYS A 280 -2.97 -10.94 8.11
CA LYS A 280 -2.24 -10.41 9.26
C LYS A 280 -0.75 -10.24 8.97
N SER A 281 -0.12 -11.21 8.30
CA SER A 281 1.30 -11.17 7.96
C SER A 281 1.61 -10.07 6.93
N ILE A 282 0.78 -9.91 5.90
CA ILE A 282 0.91 -8.80 4.93
C ILE A 282 0.74 -7.44 5.64
N ASN A 283 -0.22 -7.31 6.56
CA ASN A 283 -0.37 -6.09 7.36
C ASN A 283 0.88 -5.76 8.17
N ASN A 284 1.52 -6.76 8.78
CA ASN A 284 2.76 -6.55 9.53
C ASN A 284 3.90 -6.09 8.61
N ILE A 285 4.01 -6.64 7.39
CA ILE A 285 4.97 -6.18 6.37
C ILE A 285 4.71 -4.71 6.04
N PHE A 286 3.46 -4.33 5.79
CA PHE A 286 3.10 -2.93 5.54
C PHE A 286 3.41 -2.02 6.72
N TYR A 287 3.15 -2.43 7.96
CA TYR A 287 3.49 -1.62 9.13
C TYR A 287 5.00 -1.40 9.26
N ARG A 288 5.80 -2.46 9.09
CA ARG A 288 7.26 -2.35 9.09
C ARG A 288 7.75 -1.42 7.97
N PHE A 289 7.19 -1.58 6.78
CA PHE A 289 7.52 -0.72 5.63
C PHE A 289 7.17 0.75 5.87
N ILE A 290 5.96 1.06 6.34
CA ILE A 290 5.48 2.46 6.50
C ILE A 290 6.16 3.19 7.66
N PHE A 291 6.45 2.48 8.75
CA PHE A 291 6.85 3.11 10.02
C PHE A 291 8.29 2.85 10.44
N GLU A 292 8.96 1.83 9.89
CA GLU A 292 10.31 1.44 10.32
C GLU A 292 11.34 1.56 9.21
N THR A 293 11.14 0.90 8.06
CA THR A 293 12.20 0.74 7.05
C THR A 293 12.07 1.64 5.84
N GLU A 294 10.85 1.99 5.42
CA GLU A 294 10.54 2.65 4.13
C GLU A 294 11.17 1.98 2.88
N LYS A 295 11.66 0.74 3.01
CA LYS A 295 12.25 -0.08 1.94
C LYS A 295 11.67 -1.49 2.00
N HIS A 296 11.10 -1.93 0.89
CA HIS A 296 10.64 -3.31 0.63
C HIS A 296 10.31 -3.47 -0.87
N ASN A 297 10.85 -4.49 -1.53
CA ASN A 297 10.73 -4.61 -2.99
C ASN A 297 9.35 -5.10 -3.48
N GLY A 298 8.68 -5.96 -2.70
CA GLY A 298 7.43 -6.61 -3.11
C GLY A 298 6.10 -5.94 -2.74
N ILE A 299 6.07 -4.62 -2.46
CA ILE A 299 4.84 -3.94 -2.02
C ILE A 299 3.78 -3.94 -3.14
N ALA A 300 4.17 -3.71 -4.39
CA ALA A 300 3.26 -3.69 -5.53
C ALA A 300 2.57 -5.05 -5.72
N GLU A 301 3.32 -6.15 -5.70
CA GLU A 301 2.79 -7.49 -5.90
C GLU A 301 1.87 -7.92 -4.74
N LEU A 302 2.21 -7.57 -3.50
CA LEU A 302 1.33 -7.80 -2.36
C LEU A 302 0.01 -7.03 -2.50
N LEU A 303 0.05 -5.80 -3.00
CA LEU A 303 -1.15 -5.01 -3.29
C LEU A 303 -1.98 -5.60 -4.43
N GLU A 304 -1.38 -6.16 -5.49
CA GLU A 304 -2.15 -6.85 -6.55
C GLU A 304 -2.97 -8.03 -5.99
N ILE A 305 -2.34 -8.84 -5.11
CA ILE A 305 -3.02 -9.95 -4.45
C ILE A 305 -4.15 -9.41 -3.58
N LEU A 306 -3.88 -8.37 -2.80
CA LEU A 306 -4.88 -7.74 -1.94
C LEU A 306 -6.03 -7.14 -2.75
N GLY A 307 -5.78 -6.53 -3.90
CA GLY A 307 -6.82 -6.01 -4.80
C GLY A 307 -7.80 -7.12 -5.22
N SER A 308 -7.28 -8.28 -5.62
CA SER A 308 -8.12 -9.45 -5.91
C SER A 308 -8.90 -9.95 -4.68
N ILE A 309 -8.26 -9.96 -3.51
CA ILE A 309 -8.90 -10.34 -2.24
C ILE A 309 -10.03 -9.38 -1.86
N ILE A 310 -9.82 -8.06 -2.00
CA ILE A 310 -10.78 -7.01 -1.66
C ILE A 310 -12.01 -7.13 -2.57
N ASN A 311 -11.80 -7.38 -3.87
CA ASN A 311 -12.91 -7.61 -4.78
C ASN A 311 -13.75 -8.84 -4.38
N GLY A 312 -13.14 -9.84 -3.74
CA GLY A 312 -13.81 -11.02 -3.20
C GLY A 312 -14.50 -10.84 -1.84
N PHE A 313 -14.46 -9.65 -1.21
CA PHE A 313 -15.11 -9.44 0.09
C PHE A 313 -16.63 -9.55 0.02
N ALA A 314 -17.20 -10.21 1.02
CA ALA A 314 -18.63 -10.28 1.22
C ALA A 314 -19.17 -8.95 1.79
N LEU A 315 -20.37 -8.59 1.38
CA LEU A 315 -21.11 -7.45 1.93
C LEU A 315 -22.08 -7.93 3.02
N PRO A 316 -22.27 -7.18 4.12
CA PRO A 316 -21.57 -5.94 4.46
C PRO A 316 -20.09 -6.18 4.83
N LEU A 317 -19.24 -5.19 4.54
CA LEU A 317 -17.82 -5.27 4.86
C LEU A 317 -17.60 -5.42 6.37
N LYS A 318 -16.78 -6.41 6.75
CA LYS A 318 -16.37 -6.62 8.15
C LYS A 318 -15.53 -5.45 8.66
N GLU A 319 -15.63 -5.18 9.96
CA GLU A 319 -14.87 -4.13 10.64
C GLU A 319 -13.34 -4.29 10.48
N GLU A 320 -12.85 -5.53 10.49
CA GLU A 320 -11.42 -5.80 10.25
C GLU A 320 -10.93 -5.29 8.88
N HIS A 321 -11.78 -5.30 7.85
CA HIS A 321 -11.43 -4.81 6.52
C HIS A 321 -11.45 -3.27 6.47
N LYS A 322 -12.39 -2.64 7.19
CA LYS A 322 -12.44 -1.18 7.33
C LYS A 322 -11.21 -0.66 8.08
N LEU A 323 -10.82 -1.34 9.16
CA LEU A 323 -9.59 -1.02 9.89
C LEU A 323 -8.34 -1.21 9.01
N PHE A 324 -8.31 -2.24 8.16
CA PHE A 324 -7.22 -2.45 7.21
C PHE A 324 -7.08 -1.28 6.22
N LEU A 325 -8.19 -0.81 5.64
CA LEU A 325 -8.18 0.38 4.78
C LEU A 325 -7.59 1.60 5.50
N VAL A 326 -8.10 1.91 6.70
CA VAL A 326 -7.73 3.14 7.43
C VAL A 326 -6.32 3.09 8.01
N ARG A 327 -5.87 1.92 8.50
CA ARG A 327 -4.60 1.79 9.23
C ARG A 327 -3.43 1.35 8.36
N ALA A 328 -3.67 0.64 7.25
CA ALA A 328 -2.61 0.14 6.38
C ALA A 328 -2.64 0.79 4.99
N LEU A 329 -3.75 0.70 4.26
CA LEU A 329 -3.79 1.17 2.86
C LEU A 329 -3.67 2.70 2.74
N ILE A 330 -4.44 3.48 3.50
CA ILE A 330 -4.34 4.94 3.42
C ILE A 330 -2.93 5.42 3.83
N PRO A 331 -2.30 4.92 4.92
CA PRO A 331 -0.93 5.30 5.26
C PRO A 331 0.16 4.84 4.27
N LEU A 332 -0.09 3.86 3.39
CA LEU A 332 0.86 3.48 2.32
C LEU A 332 1.12 4.61 1.32
N HIS A 333 0.34 5.69 1.33
CA HIS A 333 0.64 6.89 0.55
C HIS A 333 1.74 7.76 1.17
N LYS A 334 2.17 7.48 2.41
CA LYS A 334 3.17 8.29 3.12
C LYS A 334 4.61 8.13 2.56
N PRO A 335 5.14 6.92 2.31
CA PRO A 335 6.52 6.72 1.84
C PRO A 335 6.85 7.46 0.54
N LYS A 336 8.14 7.77 0.34
CA LYS A 336 8.60 8.54 -0.84
C LYS A 336 8.48 7.73 -2.14
N CYS A 337 8.81 6.43 -2.09
CA CYS A 337 8.79 5.49 -3.21
C CYS A 337 7.37 5.02 -3.63
N VAL A 338 6.33 5.82 -3.36
CA VAL A 338 4.94 5.47 -3.71
C VAL A 338 4.77 5.26 -5.22
N SER A 339 5.60 5.89 -6.05
CA SER A 339 5.61 5.72 -7.50
C SER A 339 5.67 4.26 -7.95
N MET A 340 6.41 3.42 -7.22
CA MET A 340 6.63 2.01 -7.56
C MET A 340 5.38 1.13 -7.38
N TYR A 341 4.41 1.54 -6.55
CA TYR A 341 3.24 0.72 -6.20
C TYR A 341 1.91 1.47 -6.21
N HIS A 342 1.91 2.74 -6.62
CA HIS A 342 0.73 3.63 -6.57
C HIS A 342 -0.44 3.07 -7.37
N GLN A 343 -0.21 2.53 -8.57
CA GLN A 343 -1.30 2.03 -9.41
C GLN A 343 -2.06 0.89 -8.71
N GLN A 344 -1.32 -0.04 -8.10
CA GLN A 344 -1.88 -1.16 -7.35
C GLN A 344 -2.59 -0.68 -6.07
N LEU A 345 -2.05 0.37 -5.43
CA LEU A 345 -2.67 0.98 -4.26
C LEU A 345 -3.98 1.69 -4.61
N SER A 346 -3.99 2.55 -5.64
CA SER A 346 -5.17 3.24 -6.16
C SER A 346 -6.27 2.24 -6.50
N TYR A 347 -5.92 1.15 -7.19
CA TYR A 347 -6.85 0.06 -7.46
C TYR A 347 -7.47 -0.50 -6.17
N CYS A 348 -6.67 -0.81 -5.15
CA CYS A 348 -7.19 -1.31 -3.86
C CYS A 348 -8.13 -0.30 -3.18
N ILE A 349 -7.78 0.99 -3.19
CA ILE A 349 -8.58 2.06 -2.59
C ILE A 349 -9.92 2.21 -3.31
N THR A 350 -9.90 2.29 -4.64
CA THR A 350 -11.11 2.40 -5.48
C THR A 350 -12.02 1.18 -5.28
N GLN A 351 -11.47 -0.04 -5.25
CA GLN A 351 -12.26 -1.24 -4.97
C GLN A 351 -12.96 -1.20 -3.60
N PHE A 352 -12.34 -0.60 -2.57
CA PHE A 352 -12.99 -0.44 -1.27
C PHE A 352 -14.19 0.53 -1.34
N VAL A 353 -14.04 1.64 -2.07
CA VAL A 353 -15.09 2.64 -2.24
C VAL A 353 -16.26 2.08 -3.07
N GLU A 354 -15.97 1.31 -4.12
CA GLU A 354 -16.99 0.61 -4.91
C GLU A 354 -17.82 -0.38 -4.07
N LYS A 355 -17.18 -1.07 -3.12
CA LYS A 355 -17.86 -2.05 -2.24
C LYS A 355 -18.72 -1.38 -1.17
N ASP A 356 -18.29 -0.25 -0.61
CA ASP A 356 -19.03 0.53 0.38
C ASP A 356 -18.76 2.02 0.18
N CYS A 357 -19.68 2.71 -0.53
CA CYS A 357 -19.54 4.12 -0.90
C CYS A 357 -19.36 5.06 0.29
N LYS A 358 -19.79 4.66 1.49
CA LYS A 358 -19.63 5.44 2.73
C LYS A 358 -18.16 5.62 3.12
N LEU A 359 -17.27 4.77 2.60
CA LEU A 359 -15.84 4.87 2.85
C LEU A 359 -15.18 6.01 2.05
N ALA A 360 -15.86 6.58 1.04
CA ALA A 360 -15.33 7.68 0.21
C ALA A 360 -14.87 8.88 1.05
N ASP A 361 -15.70 9.37 1.99
CA ASP A 361 -15.33 10.50 2.87
C ASP A 361 -14.07 10.18 3.69
N THR A 362 -13.94 8.95 4.19
CA THR A 362 -12.78 8.51 4.97
C THR A 362 -11.52 8.45 4.12
N VAL A 363 -11.62 7.92 2.89
CA VAL A 363 -10.51 7.84 1.93
C VAL A 363 -10.06 9.24 1.51
N ILE A 364 -10.97 10.10 1.07
CA ILE A 364 -10.65 11.46 0.61
C ILE A 364 -9.98 12.25 1.74
N ARG A 365 -10.51 12.21 2.97
CA ARG A 365 -9.85 12.85 4.13
C ARG A 365 -8.48 12.25 4.43
N GLY A 366 -8.32 10.94 4.23
CA GLY A 366 -7.04 10.25 4.36
C GLY A 366 -6.00 10.75 3.37
N LEU A 367 -6.35 10.87 2.10
CA LEU A 367 -5.49 11.43 1.05
C LEU A 367 -5.15 12.89 1.33
N LEU A 368 -6.13 13.71 1.71
CA LEU A 368 -5.91 15.11 2.09
C LEU A 368 -4.98 15.26 3.31
N LYS A 369 -5.02 14.32 4.26
CA LYS A 369 -4.13 14.32 5.43
C LYS A 369 -2.68 14.07 5.04
N TYR A 370 -2.43 13.23 4.03
CA TYR A 370 -1.09 12.89 3.56
C TYR A 370 -0.70 13.61 2.27
N TRP A 371 -1.37 14.72 1.96
CA TRP A 371 -1.15 15.47 0.72
C TRP A 371 0.32 15.88 0.56
N PRO A 372 0.97 15.58 -0.59
CA PRO A 372 2.37 15.93 -0.82
C PRO A 372 2.52 17.43 -0.99
N VAL A 373 3.45 18.04 -0.25
CA VAL A 373 3.75 19.49 -0.36
C VAL A 373 5.16 19.76 -0.90
N THR A 374 6.03 18.76 -0.95
CA THR A 374 7.43 18.88 -1.41
C THR A 374 7.75 18.05 -2.65
N ASN A 375 6.83 17.24 -3.16
CA ASN A 375 7.06 16.36 -4.30
C ASN A 375 5.89 16.51 -5.29
N SER A 376 6.13 17.20 -6.41
CA SER A 376 5.13 17.49 -7.43
C SER A 376 4.68 16.25 -8.20
N SER A 377 5.59 15.33 -8.51
CA SER A 377 5.24 14.05 -9.15
C SER A 377 4.24 13.28 -8.30
N LYS A 378 4.50 13.18 -6.99
CA LYS A 378 3.59 12.54 -6.04
C LYS A 378 2.26 13.28 -5.93
N GLU A 379 2.26 14.61 -5.99
CA GLU A 379 1.01 15.40 -6.01
C GLU A 379 0.17 15.11 -7.25
N VAL A 380 0.79 14.95 -8.43
CA VAL A 380 0.10 14.53 -9.66
C VAL A 380 -0.51 13.12 -9.51
N MET A 381 0.19 12.20 -8.85
CA MET A 381 -0.33 10.85 -8.56
C MET A 381 -1.56 10.90 -7.65
N PHE A 382 -1.51 11.68 -6.57
CA PHE A 382 -2.65 11.89 -5.67
C PHE A 382 -3.86 12.50 -6.38
N LEU A 383 -3.64 13.47 -7.28
CA LEU A 383 -4.71 14.02 -8.10
C LEU A 383 -5.33 12.99 -9.04
N ALA A 384 -4.52 12.05 -9.55
CA ALA A 384 -5.02 10.96 -10.39
C ALA A 384 -5.86 9.94 -9.61
N GLU A 385 -5.36 9.47 -8.47
CA GLU A 385 -6.13 8.58 -7.58
C GLU A 385 -7.41 9.25 -7.09
N LEU A 386 -7.34 10.54 -6.74
CA LEU A 386 -8.50 11.31 -6.30
C LEU A 386 -9.59 11.37 -7.39
N GLU A 387 -9.21 11.47 -8.67
CA GLU A 387 -10.17 11.40 -9.77
C GLU A 387 -10.90 10.04 -9.78
N GLU A 388 -10.16 8.93 -9.70
CA GLU A 388 -10.74 7.57 -9.67
C GLU A 388 -11.68 7.39 -8.47
N VAL A 389 -11.28 7.86 -7.29
CA VAL A 389 -12.10 7.79 -6.07
C VAL A 389 -13.37 8.65 -6.21
N LEU A 390 -13.28 9.84 -6.79
CA LEU A 390 -14.43 10.71 -7.02
C LEU A 390 -15.40 10.14 -8.05
N GLU A 391 -14.90 9.42 -9.06
CA GLU A 391 -15.73 8.71 -10.03
C GLU A 391 -16.60 7.62 -9.36
N ALA A 392 -16.06 6.91 -8.38
CA ALA A 392 -16.81 5.94 -7.57
C ALA A 392 -17.68 6.57 -6.46
N THR A 393 -17.60 7.89 -6.24
CA THR A 393 -18.27 8.57 -5.11
C THR A 393 -19.71 8.96 -5.43
N GLN A 394 -20.61 8.74 -4.47
CA GLN A 394 -22.02 9.17 -4.54
C GLN A 394 -22.21 10.60 -4.01
N ALA A 395 -23.24 11.30 -4.51
CA ALA A 395 -23.50 12.71 -4.18
C ALA A 395 -23.60 13.00 -2.68
N ALA A 396 -24.23 12.12 -1.90
CA ALA A 396 -24.40 12.30 -0.45
C ALA A 396 -23.05 12.27 0.31
N GLU A 397 -22.13 11.40 -0.11
CA GLU A 397 -20.81 11.27 0.52
C GLU A 397 -19.87 12.38 0.04
N PHE A 398 -20.00 12.80 -1.23
CA PHE A 398 -19.30 13.96 -1.77
C PHE A 398 -19.58 15.24 -0.97
N GLN A 399 -20.84 15.50 -0.61
CA GLN A 399 -21.23 16.68 0.18
C GLN A 399 -20.53 16.77 1.54
N ARG A 400 -20.13 15.64 2.13
CA ARG A 400 -19.42 15.61 3.43
C ARG A 400 -17.98 16.11 3.30
N CYS A 401 -17.33 15.85 2.17
CA CYS A 401 -15.90 16.13 1.96
C CYS A 401 -15.61 17.25 0.95
N MET A 402 -16.61 17.77 0.22
CA MET A 402 -16.40 18.75 -0.86
C MET A 402 -15.67 20.02 -0.40
N VAL A 403 -15.96 20.57 0.78
CA VAL A 403 -15.31 21.82 1.24
C VAL A 403 -13.80 21.64 1.48
N PRO A 404 -13.34 20.69 2.33
CA PRO A 404 -11.90 20.49 2.50
C PRO A 404 -11.21 20.03 1.20
N LEU A 405 -11.89 19.22 0.39
CA LEU A 405 -11.39 18.78 -0.91
C LEU A 405 -11.10 19.96 -1.85
N PHE A 406 -12.10 20.81 -2.10
CA PHE A 406 -11.96 21.92 -3.06
C PHE A 406 -11.09 23.06 -2.53
N ARG A 407 -10.88 23.16 -1.22
CA ARG A 407 -9.80 24.01 -0.67
C ARG A 407 -8.42 23.51 -1.09
N GLN A 408 -8.20 22.19 -1.09
CA GLN A 408 -6.94 21.63 -1.53
C GLN A 408 -6.79 21.72 -3.06
N ILE A 409 -7.84 21.41 -3.83
CA ILE A 409 -7.84 21.62 -5.28
C ILE A 409 -7.55 23.09 -5.63
N GLY A 410 -8.13 24.06 -4.91
CA GLY A 410 -7.82 25.48 -5.09
C GLY A 410 -6.33 25.81 -4.93
N ARG A 411 -5.64 25.15 -4.00
CA ARG A 411 -4.17 25.29 -3.86
C ARG A 411 -3.43 24.68 -5.04
N CYS A 412 -3.84 23.49 -5.49
CA CYS A 412 -3.24 22.84 -6.66
C CYS A 412 -3.43 23.67 -7.93
N LEU A 413 -4.59 24.31 -8.10
CA LEU A 413 -4.84 25.24 -9.20
C LEU A 413 -3.87 26.42 -9.18
N ASN A 414 -3.48 26.95 -8.02
CA ASN A 414 -2.49 28.03 -7.92
C ASN A 414 -1.04 27.54 -7.83
N SER A 415 -0.76 26.25 -8.04
CA SER A 415 0.61 25.75 -8.06
C SER A 415 1.38 26.40 -9.20
N SER A 416 2.65 26.74 -8.94
CA SER A 416 3.58 27.20 -9.99
C SER A 416 4.04 26.06 -10.89
N HIS A 417 3.85 24.81 -10.46
CA HIS A 417 4.21 23.62 -11.20
C HIS A 417 3.10 23.25 -12.19
N PHE A 418 3.37 23.43 -13.49
CA PHE A 418 2.33 23.34 -14.51
C PHE A 418 1.60 21.97 -14.52
N GLN A 419 2.31 20.86 -14.32
CA GLN A 419 1.68 19.52 -14.34
C GLN A 419 0.66 19.34 -13.20
N VAL A 420 0.88 19.97 -12.04
CA VAL A 420 -0.04 19.88 -10.89
C VAL A 420 -1.30 20.68 -11.21
N SER A 421 -1.13 21.92 -11.65
CA SER A 421 -2.24 22.81 -12.02
C SER A 421 -3.06 22.25 -13.18
N GLU A 422 -2.41 21.74 -14.23
CA GLU A 422 -3.06 21.07 -15.36
C GLU A 422 -3.84 19.83 -14.92
N ARG A 423 -3.21 18.94 -14.14
CA ARG A 423 -3.88 17.71 -13.67
C ARG A 423 -5.10 18.02 -12.80
N ALA A 424 -5.03 19.06 -11.96
CA ALA A 424 -6.16 19.52 -11.15
C ALA A 424 -7.29 20.10 -12.01
N LEU A 425 -6.97 20.87 -13.05
CA LEU A 425 -7.97 21.42 -13.98
C LEU A 425 -8.68 20.32 -14.79
N PHE A 426 -8.00 19.22 -15.10
CA PHE A 426 -8.61 18.08 -15.80
C PHE A 426 -9.70 17.35 -15.04
N LEU A 427 -9.87 17.58 -13.73
CA LEU A 427 -11.01 17.04 -12.97
C LEU A 427 -12.37 17.47 -13.57
N TRP A 428 -12.44 18.64 -14.22
CA TRP A 428 -13.65 19.13 -14.88
C TRP A 428 -13.95 18.46 -16.23
N ASN A 429 -12.99 17.71 -16.80
CA ASN A 429 -13.22 16.96 -18.04
C ASN A 429 -14.01 15.67 -17.78
N ASN A 430 -13.95 15.12 -16.57
CA ASN A 430 -14.72 13.95 -16.19
C ASN A 430 -16.20 14.33 -15.98
N ASP A 431 -17.10 13.73 -16.75
CA ASP A 431 -18.53 14.06 -16.76
C ASP A 431 -19.19 13.87 -15.39
N HIS A 432 -18.84 12.79 -14.68
CA HIS A 432 -19.42 12.50 -13.37
C HIS A 432 -18.98 13.53 -12.33
N ILE A 433 -17.67 13.80 -12.26
CA ILE A 433 -17.09 14.77 -11.33
C ILE A 433 -17.64 16.17 -11.63
N ARG A 434 -17.68 16.56 -12.91
CA ARG A 434 -18.27 17.84 -13.33
C ARG A 434 -19.72 17.96 -12.87
N ASN A 435 -20.53 16.91 -13.02
CA ASN A 435 -21.92 16.92 -12.55
C ASN A 435 -22.03 17.07 -11.03
N LEU A 436 -21.19 16.39 -10.25
CA LEU A 436 -21.13 16.55 -8.79
C LEU A 436 -20.77 17.98 -8.39
N ILE A 437 -19.82 18.59 -9.10
CA ILE A 437 -19.41 19.99 -8.89
C ILE A 437 -20.55 20.96 -9.20
N THR A 438 -21.18 20.82 -10.36
CA THR A 438 -22.25 21.72 -10.82
C THR A 438 -23.50 21.65 -9.94
N GLN A 439 -23.83 20.47 -9.41
CA GLN A 439 -24.93 20.30 -8.45
C GLN A 439 -24.66 21.00 -7.10
N ASN A 440 -23.39 21.09 -6.69
CA ASN A 440 -22.98 21.69 -5.41
C ASN A 440 -22.27 23.05 -5.59
N ARG A 441 -22.49 23.70 -6.74
CA ARG A 441 -21.80 24.94 -7.13
C ARG A 441 -21.94 26.09 -6.12
N GLN A 442 -23.08 26.17 -5.43
CA GLN A 442 -23.37 27.17 -4.41
C GLN A 442 -22.34 27.17 -3.27
N VAL A 443 -21.71 26.02 -3.00
CA VAL A 443 -20.65 25.90 -2.00
C VAL A 443 -19.27 25.85 -2.64
N ILE A 444 -19.12 25.16 -3.78
CA ILE A 444 -17.82 24.93 -4.40
C ILE A 444 -17.29 26.19 -5.10
N LEU A 445 -18.12 26.89 -5.86
CA LEU A 445 -17.69 28.05 -6.65
C LEU A 445 -17.06 29.14 -5.76
N PRO A 446 -17.68 29.59 -4.66
CA PRO A 446 -17.04 30.57 -3.76
C PRO A 446 -15.68 30.12 -3.19
N VAL A 447 -15.45 28.81 -3.06
CA VAL A 447 -14.19 28.26 -2.53
C VAL A 447 -13.08 28.27 -3.59
N VAL A 448 -13.39 27.91 -4.83
CA VAL A 448 -12.38 27.83 -5.91
C VAL A 448 -12.23 29.12 -6.70
N PHE A 449 -13.22 30.01 -6.67
CA PHE A 449 -13.24 31.23 -7.48
C PHE A 449 -11.98 32.10 -7.32
N PRO A 450 -11.50 32.40 -6.09
CA PRO A 450 -10.27 33.18 -5.92
C PRO A 450 -9.05 32.51 -6.57
N ALA A 451 -9.00 31.18 -6.54
CA ALA A 451 -7.91 30.43 -7.17
C ALA A 451 -7.98 30.50 -8.69
N LEU A 452 -9.17 30.40 -9.28
CA LEU A 452 -9.38 30.54 -10.73
C LEU A 452 -8.99 31.95 -11.20
N GLU A 453 -9.45 33.01 -10.53
CA GLU A 453 -9.12 34.40 -10.91
C GLU A 453 -7.62 34.68 -10.84
N ARG A 454 -6.95 34.26 -9.76
CA ARG A 454 -5.50 34.44 -9.61
C ARG A 454 -4.71 33.65 -10.65
N ASN A 455 -5.16 32.44 -11.01
CA ASN A 455 -4.47 31.63 -12.00
C ASN A 455 -4.56 32.28 -13.40
N VAL A 456 -5.75 32.73 -13.84
CA VAL A 456 -5.92 33.37 -15.17
C VAL A 456 -4.96 34.54 -15.37
N HIS A 457 -4.76 35.38 -14.35
CA HIS A 457 -3.94 36.58 -14.45
C HIS A 457 -2.48 36.36 -14.06
N GLY A 458 -2.17 35.28 -13.33
CA GLY A 458 -0.87 35.11 -12.65
C GLY A 458 -0.08 33.87 -13.02
N HIS A 459 -0.68 32.86 -13.68
CA HIS A 459 0.05 31.64 -14.03
C HIS A 459 0.94 31.86 -15.26
N TRP A 460 2.20 31.44 -15.23
CA TRP A 460 3.16 31.71 -16.32
C TRP A 460 2.91 30.87 -17.58
N ASN A 461 2.30 29.68 -17.44
CA ASN A 461 2.02 28.77 -18.55
C ASN A 461 0.65 29.06 -19.20
N GLN A 462 0.67 29.34 -20.50
CA GLN A 462 -0.52 29.74 -21.27
C GLN A 462 -1.55 28.60 -21.46
N ALA A 463 -1.12 27.33 -21.50
CA ALA A 463 -2.04 26.19 -21.58
C ALA A 463 -2.86 26.07 -20.29
N VAL A 464 -2.23 26.25 -19.12
CA VAL A 464 -2.90 26.25 -17.82
C VAL A 464 -3.89 27.43 -17.72
N GLN A 465 -3.51 28.62 -18.21
CA GLN A 465 -4.44 29.76 -18.27
C GLN A 465 -5.67 29.44 -19.14
N SER A 466 -5.47 28.83 -20.31
CA SER A 466 -6.55 28.41 -21.21
C SER A 466 -7.49 27.39 -20.57
N LEU A 467 -6.94 26.37 -19.91
CA LEU A 467 -7.72 25.38 -19.15
C LEU A 467 -8.50 26.05 -18.00
N THR A 468 -7.89 27.00 -17.30
CA THR A 468 -8.57 27.76 -16.24
C THR A 468 -9.74 28.58 -16.79
N MET A 469 -9.58 29.20 -17.96
CA MET A 469 -10.66 29.92 -18.64
C MET A 469 -11.81 28.98 -19.02
N ASN A 470 -11.51 27.75 -19.48
CA ASN A 470 -12.54 26.75 -19.75
C ASN A 470 -13.32 26.39 -18.47
N VAL A 471 -12.64 26.18 -17.35
CA VAL A 471 -13.30 25.90 -16.06
C VAL A 471 -14.16 27.08 -15.59
N ARG A 472 -13.68 28.33 -15.72
CA ARG A 472 -14.48 29.52 -15.43
C ARG A 472 -15.74 29.58 -16.28
N LYS A 473 -15.62 29.28 -17.58
CA LYS A 473 -16.76 29.24 -18.49
C LYS A 473 -17.78 28.18 -18.06
N ILE A 474 -17.36 26.98 -17.64
CA ILE A 474 -18.27 25.94 -17.12
C ILE A 474 -19.09 26.46 -15.94
N PHE A 475 -18.50 27.23 -15.02
CA PHE A 475 -19.22 27.81 -13.90
C PHE A 475 -20.16 28.95 -14.30
N SER A 476 -19.71 29.85 -15.17
CA SER A 476 -20.52 30.96 -15.70
C SER A 476 -21.73 30.45 -16.51
N ASP A 477 -21.52 29.45 -17.37
CA ASP A 477 -22.60 28.80 -18.14
C ASP A 477 -23.61 28.08 -17.23
N ALA A 478 -23.18 27.60 -16.05
CA ALA A 478 -24.04 26.92 -15.09
C ALA A 478 -24.86 27.87 -14.21
N ASP A 479 -24.28 29.02 -13.81
CA ASP A 479 -24.91 29.98 -12.90
C ASP A 479 -24.23 31.36 -12.98
N GLN A 480 -24.70 32.19 -13.91
CA GLN A 480 -24.12 33.50 -14.17
C GLN A 480 -24.26 34.45 -12.97
N GLU A 481 -25.41 34.43 -12.28
CA GLU A 481 -25.68 35.29 -11.13
C GLU A 481 -24.71 35.00 -9.97
N LEU A 482 -24.55 33.73 -9.62
CA LEU A 482 -23.60 33.32 -8.58
C LEU A 482 -22.14 33.63 -8.98
N PHE A 483 -21.81 33.50 -10.27
CA PHE A 483 -20.48 33.82 -10.78
C PHE A 483 -20.17 35.32 -10.61
N ASP A 484 -21.12 36.18 -10.94
CA ASP A 484 -20.98 37.63 -10.80
C ASP A 484 -20.92 38.05 -9.32
N GLU A 485 -21.71 37.42 -8.45
CA GLU A 485 -21.62 37.62 -6.99
C GLU A 485 -20.23 37.26 -6.45
N CYS A 486 -19.69 36.12 -6.86
CA CYS A 486 -18.34 35.69 -6.47
C CYS A 486 -17.26 36.66 -6.97
N SER A 487 -17.45 37.23 -8.17
CA SER A 487 -16.55 38.23 -8.75
C SER A 487 -16.51 39.51 -7.92
N VAL A 488 -17.67 40.05 -7.54
CA VAL A 488 -17.76 41.24 -6.67
C VAL A 488 -17.12 40.96 -5.32
N ARG A 489 -17.46 39.82 -4.70
CA ARG A 489 -16.90 39.43 -3.40
C ARG A 489 -15.37 39.28 -3.43
N PHE A 490 -14.83 38.70 -4.50
CA PHE A 490 -13.38 38.59 -4.69
C PHE A 490 -12.70 39.96 -4.77
N GLN A 491 -13.28 40.92 -5.51
CA GLN A 491 -12.74 42.27 -5.60
C GLN A 491 -12.75 42.97 -4.24
N GLU A 492 -13.83 42.85 -3.47
CA GLU A 492 -13.89 43.37 -2.10
C GLU A 492 -12.84 42.74 -1.19
N ASP A 493 -12.66 41.42 -1.26
CA ASP A 493 -11.70 40.69 -0.45
C ASP A 493 -10.25 41.06 -0.81
N GLU A 494 -9.94 41.31 -2.08
CA GLU A 494 -8.63 41.81 -2.53
C GLU A 494 -8.35 43.23 -2.04
N ILE A 495 -9.35 44.11 -2.00
CA ILE A 495 -9.22 45.46 -1.43
C ILE A 495 -8.96 45.37 0.08
N LYS A 496 -9.77 44.58 0.80
CA LYS A 496 -9.61 44.35 2.26
C LYS A 496 -8.24 43.75 2.58
N GLU A 497 -7.76 42.81 1.77
CA GLU A 497 -6.44 42.21 1.91
C GLU A 497 -5.32 43.25 1.74
N ARG A 498 -5.42 44.09 0.72
CA ARG A 498 -4.45 45.17 0.46
C ARG A 498 -4.40 46.16 1.62
N GLU A 499 -5.55 46.59 2.12
CA GLU A 499 -5.63 47.44 3.31
C GLU A 499 -5.01 46.79 4.54
N ARG A 500 -5.23 45.48 4.74
CA ARG A 500 -4.62 44.74 5.85
C ARG A 500 -3.10 44.69 5.73
N GLN A 501 -2.57 44.44 4.53
CA GLN A 501 -1.13 44.44 4.27
C GLN A 501 -0.52 45.83 4.48
N GLU A 502 -1.20 46.89 4.08
CA GLU A 502 -0.74 48.26 4.29
C GLU A 502 -0.75 48.66 5.78
N LYS A 503 -1.79 48.27 6.53
CA LYS A 503 -1.84 48.42 7.99
C LYS A 503 -0.72 47.66 8.68
N GLN A 504 -0.44 46.43 8.27
CA GLN A 504 0.68 45.63 8.79
C GLN A 504 2.02 46.31 8.48
N LYS A 505 2.27 46.72 7.23
CA LYS A 505 3.50 47.44 6.84
C LYS A 505 3.69 48.72 7.65
N SER A 506 2.62 49.49 7.85
CA SER A 506 2.66 50.72 8.65
C SER A 506 2.96 50.44 10.12
N THR A 507 2.41 49.35 10.67
CA THR A 507 2.69 48.91 12.05
C THR A 507 4.16 48.50 12.21
N TRP A 508 4.69 47.71 11.27
CA TRP A 508 6.10 47.32 11.25
C TRP A 508 7.03 48.53 11.12
N LYS A 509 6.74 49.45 10.20
CA LYS A 509 7.51 50.69 10.04
C LYS A 509 7.53 51.52 11.31
N ARG A 510 6.38 51.67 11.99
CA ARG A 510 6.31 52.36 13.29
C ARG A 510 7.15 51.66 14.36
N LEU A 511 7.17 50.34 14.39
CA LEU A 511 8.02 49.57 15.32
C LEU A 511 9.51 49.78 15.02
N GLU A 512 9.90 49.79 13.75
CA GLU A 512 11.27 50.09 13.31
C GLU A 512 11.69 51.50 13.70
N ASP A 513 10.84 52.50 13.47
CA ASP A 513 11.08 53.91 13.85
C ASP A 513 11.20 54.08 15.38
N LEU A 514 10.38 53.37 16.16
CA LEU A 514 10.48 53.36 17.63
C LEU A 514 11.74 52.65 18.14
N ALA A 515 12.18 51.59 17.47
CA ALA A 515 13.44 50.92 17.79
C ALA A 515 14.65 51.80 17.43
N ALA A 516 14.63 52.46 16.27
CA ALA A 516 15.68 53.39 15.83
C ALA A 516 15.79 54.62 16.74
N SER A 517 14.66 55.19 17.16
CA SER A 517 14.63 56.33 18.10
C SER A 517 15.09 55.95 19.50
N LYS A 518 14.76 54.75 20.02
CA LYS A 518 15.33 54.27 21.29
C LYS A 518 16.84 54.03 21.20
N ASN A 519 17.34 53.50 20.08
CA ASN A 519 18.78 53.35 19.86
C ASN A 519 19.49 54.70 19.71
N ALA A 520 18.83 55.72 19.15
CA ALA A 520 19.37 57.08 19.06
C ALA A 520 19.36 57.81 20.42
N VAL A 521 18.41 57.51 21.31
CA VAL A 521 18.33 58.08 22.67
C VAL A 521 19.25 57.32 23.65
N SER A 522 19.59 56.05 23.39
CA SER A 522 20.59 55.28 24.15
C SER A 522 22.06 55.53 23.72
N ASN A 523 22.35 56.71 23.16
CA ASN A 523 23.72 57.24 23.06
C ASN A 523 24.18 57.96 24.35
N GLU A 524 23.46 57.84 25.47
CA GLU A 524 24.14 57.78 26.76
C GLU A 524 24.68 56.38 26.95
N ALA A 525 26.00 56.28 27.13
CA ALA A 525 26.72 55.04 27.36
C ALA A 525 26.16 54.29 28.58
N VAL A 526 25.15 53.45 28.35
CA VAL A 526 24.81 52.38 29.28
C VAL A 526 25.77 51.25 28.96
N LEU A 527 26.79 51.11 29.80
CA LEU A 527 27.62 49.92 29.93
C LEU A 527 26.72 48.70 30.15
N VAL A 528 26.24 48.09 29.06
CA VAL A 528 25.69 46.74 29.12
C VAL A 528 26.87 45.79 29.20
N SER A 529 27.27 45.51 30.45
CA SER A 529 28.10 44.38 30.82
C SER A 529 27.68 43.15 30.02
N LYS A 530 28.65 42.53 29.34
CA LYS A 530 28.52 41.24 28.64
C LYS A 530 27.80 40.24 29.56
N PHE A 531 26.52 40.01 29.32
CA PHE A 531 25.87 38.80 29.79
C PHE A 531 26.34 37.66 28.90
N GLY A 532 27.38 36.96 29.37
CA GLY A 532 27.57 35.57 29.00
C GLY A 532 26.36 34.78 29.51
N SER A 533 25.66 34.10 28.62
CA SER A 533 24.86 32.94 29.02
C SER A 533 25.79 31.94 29.73
N PRO A 534 25.35 31.43 30.89
CA PRO A 534 24.91 30.04 30.84
C PRO A 534 23.67 29.83 31.72
N VAL A 535 22.58 29.34 31.12
CA VAL A 535 21.55 28.64 31.88
C VAL A 535 21.79 27.15 31.69
N ALA A 536 22.57 26.59 32.62
CA ALA A 536 22.57 25.18 32.95
C ALA A 536 22.08 25.05 34.40
N ILE A 537 20.83 24.59 34.54
CA ILE A 537 20.26 23.68 35.54
C ILE A 537 21.09 23.44 36.81
N SER A 538 20.52 23.72 38.00
CA SER A 538 20.25 22.72 39.07
C SER A 538 19.99 23.36 40.45
N GLY A 539 18.99 22.81 41.18
CA GLY A 539 19.01 22.65 42.64
C GLY A 539 18.24 23.69 43.47
N THR A 540 17.03 23.40 43.97
CA THR A 540 16.73 22.91 45.36
C THR A 540 17.00 23.94 46.47
N ILE A 541 16.16 24.34 47.44
CA ILE A 541 15.07 23.73 48.24
C ILE A 541 14.59 24.86 49.24
N LYS A 542 13.30 25.05 49.62
CA LYS A 542 12.62 24.76 50.94
C LYS A 542 11.49 25.81 51.25
N PRO A 543 10.63 25.64 52.28
CA PRO A 543 9.19 25.38 52.11
C PRO A 543 8.28 26.49 52.67
N ARG A 544 7.01 26.51 52.25
CA ARG A 544 6.00 27.42 52.80
C ARG A 544 5.13 26.70 53.84
N ALA A 545 5.16 27.21 55.06
CA ALA A 545 4.29 26.81 56.16
C ALA A 545 2.85 27.30 55.96
N THR A 546 1.90 26.45 56.33
CA THR A 546 0.47 26.73 56.49
C THR A 546 0.18 27.35 57.87
N PRO A 547 -0.84 28.22 58.00
CA PRO A 547 -1.51 28.42 59.28
C PRO A 547 -2.81 27.61 59.32
N GLY A 548 -3.01 26.87 60.41
CA GLY A 548 -4.26 26.18 60.69
C GLY A 548 -5.21 27.03 61.54
N SER A 549 -6.51 26.84 61.33
CA SER A 549 -7.53 26.49 62.33
C SER A 549 -8.77 26.02 61.60
#